data_AF-A0A8H4KMQ8-F1
#
_entry.id   AF-A0A8H4KMQ8-F1
#
_cell.length_a   1.000
_cell.length_b   1.000
_cell.length_c   1.000
_cell.angle_alpha   90.00
_cell.angle_beta   90.00
_cell.angle_gamma   90.00
#
_symmetry.space_group_name_H-M   'P 1'
#
loop_
_entity.id
_entity.type
_entity.pdbx_description
1 polymer ?
#
loop_
_entity_poly.entity_id
_entity_poly.type
_entity_poly.pdbx_seq_one_letter_code
_entity_poly.pdbx_strand_id
1 'polypeptide(L)'
;MKYLLLPLTYILMGFSLAADVVTITAPVAIPSNEPEWKESKSFTSAILNSTNFYREEHNATALKWNKTLEEFAADYLDDNKNCEFEHSGGPYGENLAIGYPNVTASVEAWGDERDEYNFDKAKFSKKTGHFTQLVWKDTTTVGCGRKLCGEKGWYLVCEYWPRGNVEGQFKEEVTKEEGGAFSTKPGVGLALIVVIGYVLVLI
;
A
#
# COMPACT_ATOMS: atom_id res chain seq x y z
N MET A 1 43.50 -68.51 23.24
CA MET A 1 42.89 -67.31 23.84
C MET A 1 43.16 -66.14 22.89
N LYS A 2 42.16 -65.69 22.13
CA LYS A 2 42.23 -64.52 21.24
C LYS A 2 40.95 -63.71 21.50
N TYR A 3 41.10 -62.51 22.05
CA TYR A 3 39.98 -61.62 22.36
C TYR A 3 39.68 -60.75 21.14
N LEU A 4 38.44 -60.79 20.67
CA LEU A 4 37.93 -59.93 19.60
C LEU A 4 37.08 -58.83 20.26
N LEU A 5 37.59 -57.60 20.24
CA LEU A 5 36.89 -56.41 20.73
C LEU A 5 36.02 -55.84 19.60
N LEU A 6 34.71 -55.72 19.82
CA LEU A 6 33.80 -55.01 18.91
C LEU A 6 33.62 -53.57 19.41
N PRO A 7 33.68 -52.55 18.52
CA PRO A 7 33.47 -51.17 18.91
C PRO A 7 31.99 -50.90 19.15
N LEU A 8 31.67 -50.27 20.27
CA LEU A 8 30.32 -49.85 20.63
C LEU A 8 30.00 -48.55 19.86
N THR A 9 29.22 -48.62 18.79
CA THR A 9 28.76 -47.43 18.05
C THR A 9 27.54 -46.84 18.75
N TYR A 10 27.74 -45.70 19.42
CA TYR A 10 26.65 -44.90 19.99
C TYR A 10 25.96 -44.12 18.86
N ILE A 11 24.73 -44.49 18.51
CA ILE A 11 23.87 -43.72 17.60
C ILE A 11 23.25 -42.58 18.41
N LEU A 12 23.83 -41.38 18.32
CA LEU A 12 23.21 -40.14 18.77
C LEU A 12 22.06 -39.80 17.80
N MET A 13 20.84 -40.24 18.12
CA MET A 13 19.64 -39.70 17.46
C MET A 13 19.43 -38.27 17.93
N GLY A 14 19.89 -37.31 17.15
CA GLY A 14 19.58 -35.90 17.35
C GLY A 14 18.09 -35.65 17.13
N PHE A 15 17.32 -35.49 18.20
CA PHE A 15 15.96 -34.95 18.12
C PHE A 15 16.07 -33.45 17.85
N SER A 16 15.85 -33.04 16.59
CA SER A 16 15.63 -31.63 16.25
C SER A 16 14.17 -31.29 16.58
N LEU A 17 13.97 -30.55 17.66
CA LEU A 17 12.69 -29.92 17.95
C LEU A 17 12.65 -28.62 17.13
N ALA A 18 11.99 -28.65 15.96
CA ALA A 18 11.56 -27.42 15.32
C ALA A 18 10.42 -26.83 16.17
N ALA A 19 10.66 -25.69 16.80
CA ALA A 19 9.62 -24.96 17.48
C ALA A 19 8.86 -24.12 16.45
N ASP A 20 7.59 -24.46 16.21
CA ASP A 20 6.69 -23.64 15.39
C ASP A 20 6.35 -22.36 16.15
N VAL A 21 6.97 -21.26 15.78
CA VAL A 21 6.63 -19.94 16.31
C VAL A 21 5.34 -19.48 15.65
N VAL A 22 4.23 -19.60 16.37
CA VAL A 22 2.95 -19.02 15.97
C VAL A 22 2.94 -17.54 16.34
N THR A 23 3.17 -16.67 15.35
CA THR A 23 3.05 -15.22 15.54
C THR A 23 1.57 -14.84 15.66
N ILE A 24 1.14 -14.45 16.86
CA ILE A 24 -0.19 -13.87 17.08
C ILE A 24 -0.12 -12.39 16.71
N THR A 25 -0.59 -12.02 15.53
CA THR A 25 -0.74 -10.63 15.12
C THR A 25 -1.91 -10.00 15.88
N ALA A 26 -1.62 -9.06 16.77
CA ALA A 26 -2.65 -8.23 17.38
C ALA A 26 -3.36 -7.40 16.30
N PRO A 27 -4.67 -7.10 16.46
CA PRO A 27 -5.37 -6.20 15.55
C PRO A 27 -4.68 -4.83 15.54
N VAL A 28 -4.58 -4.22 14.37
CA VAL A 28 -3.86 -2.94 14.23
C VAL A 28 -4.60 -1.83 14.97
N ALA A 29 -3.88 -1.07 15.79
CA ALA A 29 -4.45 0.00 16.59
C ALA A 29 -4.81 1.22 15.71
N ILE A 30 -5.97 1.83 15.98
CA ILE A 30 -6.42 3.09 15.37
C ILE A 30 -6.70 4.11 16.49
N PRO A 31 -6.12 5.33 16.45
CA PRO A 31 -5.18 5.79 15.44
C PRO A 31 -3.82 5.10 15.55
N SER A 32 -3.26 4.79 14.39
CA SER A 32 -1.93 4.20 14.30
C SER A 32 -0.83 5.23 14.56
N ASN A 33 0.29 4.76 15.13
CA ASN A 33 1.51 5.55 15.32
C ASN A 33 2.59 5.25 14.27
N GLU A 34 2.22 4.61 13.15
CA GLU A 34 3.15 4.28 12.07
C GLU A 34 3.91 5.52 11.57
N PRO A 35 5.23 5.41 11.29
CA PRO A 35 6.04 6.53 10.82
C PRO A 35 5.49 7.17 9.55
N GLU A 36 4.82 6.38 8.70
CA GLU A 36 4.16 6.87 7.50
C GLU A 36 3.17 8.00 7.80
N TRP A 37 2.52 8.01 8.96
CA TRP A 37 1.60 9.07 9.41
C TRP A 37 2.25 10.22 10.16
N LYS A 38 3.46 10.05 10.69
CA LYS A 38 4.11 11.04 11.57
C LYS A 38 5.19 11.82 10.86
N GLU A 39 5.99 11.17 10.02
CA GLU A 39 7.17 11.75 9.40
C GLU A 39 6.88 12.18 7.96
N SER A 40 7.22 13.41 7.58
CA SER A 40 6.90 13.94 6.24
C SER A 40 7.58 13.15 5.11
N LYS A 41 8.83 12.72 5.31
CA LYS A 41 9.54 11.94 4.28
C LYS A 41 8.89 10.57 4.05
N SER A 42 8.55 9.87 5.13
CA SER A 42 7.88 8.57 5.06
C SER A 42 6.49 8.69 4.46
N PHE A 43 5.76 9.76 4.79
CA PHE A 43 4.46 10.08 4.20
C PHE A 43 4.49 10.20 2.69
N THR A 44 5.31 11.12 2.18
CA THR A 44 5.43 11.40 0.75
C THR A 44 5.90 10.15 0.01
N SER A 45 6.84 9.41 0.60
CA SER A 45 7.33 8.16 -0.01
C SER A 45 6.25 7.09 -0.05
N ALA A 46 5.46 6.92 1.03
CA ALA A 46 4.36 5.96 1.07
C ALA A 46 3.30 6.27 0.01
N ILE A 47 2.86 7.53 -0.11
CA ILE A 47 1.91 7.95 -1.14
C ILE A 47 2.47 7.70 -2.55
N LEU A 48 3.67 8.21 -2.85
CA LEU A 48 4.22 8.10 -4.20
C LEU A 48 4.49 6.64 -4.58
N ASN A 49 5.06 5.83 -3.68
CA ASN A 49 5.39 4.44 -3.99
C ASN A 49 4.13 3.61 -4.22
N SER A 50 3.13 3.72 -3.34
CA SER A 50 1.86 2.98 -3.49
C SER A 50 1.07 3.47 -4.71
N THR A 51 0.98 4.77 -4.94
CA THR A 51 0.30 5.33 -6.13
C THR A 51 0.99 4.88 -7.41
N ASN A 52 2.31 4.98 -7.48
CA ASN A 52 3.06 4.67 -8.68
C ASN A 52 3.14 3.16 -8.98
N PHE A 53 3.00 2.31 -7.95
CA PHE A 53 2.79 0.87 -8.13
C PHE A 53 1.55 0.59 -8.98
N TYR A 54 0.38 1.12 -8.60
CA TYR A 54 -0.84 0.94 -9.39
C TYR A 54 -0.73 1.60 -10.76
N ARG A 55 -0.13 2.79 -10.85
CA ARG A 55 0.01 3.48 -12.14
C ARG A 55 0.87 2.70 -13.13
N GLU A 56 1.96 2.08 -12.67
CA GLU A 56 2.80 1.22 -13.49
C GLU A 56 2.01 0.03 -14.05
N GLU A 57 1.24 -0.67 -13.21
CA GLU A 57 0.39 -1.80 -13.64
C GLU A 57 -0.63 -1.39 -14.71
N HIS A 58 -1.08 -0.15 -14.68
CA HIS A 58 -2.11 0.41 -15.57
C HIS A 58 -1.54 1.28 -16.70
N ASN A 59 -0.24 1.21 -17.00
CA ASN A 59 0.42 1.97 -18.07
C ASN A 59 0.17 3.49 -17.99
N ALA A 60 0.21 4.01 -16.76
CA ALA A 60 0.16 5.43 -16.44
C ALA A 60 1.53 5.89 -15.93
N THR A 61 1.97 7.08 -16.34
CA THR A 61 3.29 7.59 -15.96
C THR A 61 3.34 7.90 -14.46
N ALA A 62 4.45 7.60 -13.79
CA ALA A 62 4.64 7.89 -12.37
C ALA A 62 4.36 9.38 -12.03
N LEU A 63 3.56 9.61 -10.99
CA LEU A 63 3.28 10.94 -10.46
C LEU A 63 4.49 11.50 -9.72
N LYS A 64 4.56 12.83 -9.71
CA LYS A 64 5.51 13.60 -8.90
C LYS A 64 4.77 14.33 -7.79
N TRP A 65 5.46 14.51 -6.66
CA TRP A 65 4.94 15.31 -5.56
C TRP A 65 4.81 16.79 -5.95
N ASN A 66 3.72 17.43 -5.55
CA ASN A 66 3.46 18.84 -5.79
C ASN A 66 3.07 19.54 -4.49
N LYS A 67 3.90 20.49 -4.07
CA LYS A 67 3.73 21.22 -2.81
C LYS A 67 2.50 22.10 -2.78
N THR A 68 2.08 22.67 -3.91
CA THR A 68 0.86 23.48 -3.98
C THR A 68 -0.38 22.63 -3.71
N LEU A 69 -0.39 21.39 -4.18
CA LEU A 69 -1.47 20.43 -3.91
C LEU A 69 -1.45 19.93 -2.47
N GLU A 70 -0.26 19.70 -1.91
CA GLU A 70 -0.07 19.38 -0.48
C GLU A 70 -0.60 20.50 0.43
N GLU A 71 -0.23 21.75 0.13
CA GLU A 71 -0.69 22.93 0.88
C GLU A 71 -2.22 23.07 0.82
N PHE A 72 -2.82 22.90 -0.36
CA PHE A 72 -4.28 22.92 -0.50
C PHE A 72 -4.97 21.83 0.32
N ALA A 73 -4.47 20.59 0.27
CA ALA A 73 -5.02 19.47 1.02
C ALA A 73 -4.89 19.68 2.54
N ALA A 74 -3.78 20.27 2.99
CA ALA A 74 -3.55 20.61 4.38
C ALA A 74 -4.51 21.72 4.85
N ASP A 75 -4.67 22.78 4.07
CA ASP A 75 -5.61 23.87 4.36
C ASP A 75 -7.06 23.36 4.47
N TYR A 76 -7.48 22.50 3.53
CA TYR A 76 -8.80 21.86 3.58
C TYR A 76 -9.00 21.06 4.88
N LEU A 77 -8.01 20.24 5.27
CA LEU A 77 -8.07 19.46 6.50
C LEU A 77 -8.06 20.35 7.76
N ASP A 78 -7.34 21.46 7.73
CA ASP A 78 -7.36 22.42 8.81
C ASP A 78 -8.74 23.05 8.93
N ASP A 79 -9.37 23.48 7.84
CA ASP A 79 -10.71 24.06 7.86
C ASP A 79 -11.81 23.05 8.25
N ASN A 80 -11.66 21.78 7.87
CA ASN A 80 -12.54 20.69 8.28
C ASN A 80 -12.28 20.25 9.73
N LYS A 81 -12.76 21.05 10.70
CA LYS A 81 -12.52 20.82 12.15
C LYS A 81 -13.14 19.51 12.66
N ASN A 82 -14.26 19.07 12.10
CA ASN A 82 -15.01 17.90 12.55
C ASN A 82 -14.60 16.58 11.88
N CYS A 83 -13.66 16.65 10.93
CA CYS A 83 -13.29 15.54 10.06
C CYS A 83 -14.52 14.91 9.41
N GLU A 84 -15.30 15.76 8.74
CA GLU A 84 -16.41 15.36 7.89
C GLU A 84 -15.85 14.71 6.63
N PHE A 85 -16.35 13.52 6.30
CA PHE A 85 -15.86 12.76 5.16
C PHE A 85 -16.58 13.20 3.89
N GLU A 86 -16.14 14.34 3.35
CA GLU A 86 -16.72 14.98 2.18
C GLU A 86 -15.62 15.62 1.32
N HIS A 87 -15.91 15.83 0.04
CA HIS A 87 -14.96 16.44 -0.89
C HIS A 87 -14.85 17.95 -0.66
N SER A 88 -13.66 18.53 -0.88
CA SER A 88 -13.41 19.97 -0.72
C SER A 88 -14.19 20.84 -1.72
N GLY A 89 -14.59 20.26 -2.85
CA GLY A 89 -15.16 21.01 -3.98
C GLY A 89 -14.12 21.84 -4.74
N GLY A 90 -12.83 21.62 -4.46
CA GLY A 90 -11.71 22.30 -5.10
C GLY A 90 -11.57 22.03 -6.61
N PRO A 91 -10.65 22.75 -7.28
CA PRO A 91 -10.44 22.62 -8.72
C PRO A 91 -9.69 21.34 -9.13
N TYR A 92 -9.05 20.67 -8.18
CA TYR A 92 -8.21 19.49 -8.40
C TYR A 92 -9.03 18.19 -8.40
N GLY A 93 -8.40 17.10 -8.83
CA GLY A 93 -8.94 15.76 -8.56
C GLY A 93 -8.68 15.41 -7.09
N GLU A 94 -9.52 14.63 -6.43
CA GLU A 94 -9.43 14.44 -4.98
C GLU A 94 -9.80 13.01 -4.56
N ASN A 95 -8.97 12.40 -3.70
CA ASN A 95 -9.26 11.15 -3.00
C ASN A 95 -9.21 11.35 -1.49
N LEU A 96 -10.12 10.69 -0.77
CA LEU A 96 -10.30 10.79 0.68
C LEU A 96 -10.21 9.41 1.33
N ALA A 97 -9.53 9.31 2.47
CA ALA A 97 -9.46 8.08 3.25
C ALA A 97 -9.41 8.40 4.74
N ILE A 98 -10.13 7.65 5.57
CA ILE A 98 -10.11 7.86 7.02
C ILE A 98 -10.09 6.53 7.78
N GLY A 99 -9.31 6.46 8.85
CA GLY A 99 -9.28 5.32 9.76
C GLY A 99 -8.36 4.17 9.36
N TYR A 100 -7.47 4.37 8.38
CA TYR A 100 -6.53 3.33 7.97
C TYR A 100 -5.31 3.23 8.90
N PRO A 101 -4.74 2.02 9.06
CA PRO A 101 -3.61 1.78 9.97
C PRO A 101 -2.31 2.42 9.50
N ASN A 102 -2.13 2.65 8.20
CA ASN A 102 -0.97 3.32 7.65
C ASN A 102 -1.37 4.00 6.32
N VAL A 103 -0.46 4.78 5.77
CA VAL A 103 -0.74 5.56 4.55
C VAL A 103 -0.85 4.63 3.36
N THR A 104 0.05 3.65 3.29
CA THR A 104 0.06 2.63 2.25
C THR A 104 -1.29 1.92 2.13
N ALA A 105 -1.86 1.47 3.25
CA ALA A 105 -3.18 0.80 3.29
C ALA A 105 -4.32 1.71 2.82
N SER A 106 -4.22 3.03 3.04
CA SER A 106 -5.21 3.99 2.50
C SER A 106 -5.21 3.99 0.98
N VAL A 107 -4.01 4.07 0.38
CA VAL A 107 -3.84 4.12 -1.08
C VAL A 107 -4.14 2.76 -1.71
N GLU A 108 -3.78 1.66 -1.05
CA GLU A 108 -4.15 0.32 -1.48
C GLU A 108 -5.66 0.14 -1.53
N ALA A 109 -6.40 0.63 -0.51
CA ALA A 109 -7.85 0.57 -0.53
C ALA A 109 -8.47 1.34 -1.71
N TRP A 110 -7.87 2.48 -2.11
CA TRP A 110 -8.28 3.18 -3.33
C TRP A 110 -7.94 2.41 -4.59
N GLY A 111 -6.73 1.86 -4.69
CA GLY A 111 -6.25 1.14 -5.87
C GLY A 111 -6.99 -0.19 -6.08
N ASP A 112 -7.32 -0.89 -5.01
CA ASP A 112 -8.03 -2.18 -5.05
C ASP A 112 -9.50 -2.05 -5.49
N GLU A 113 -10.05 -0.84 -5.59
CA GLU A 113 -11.34 -0.62 -6.26
C GLU A 113 -11.31 -1.04 -7.74
N ARG A 114 -10.12 -1.27 -8.33
CA ARG A 114 -9.95 -1.87 -9.66
C ARG A 114 -10.71 -3.17 -9.85
N ASP A 115 -10.87 -3.96 -8.77
CA ASP A 115 -11.57 -5.25 -8.80
C ASP A 115 -13.07 -5.07 -9.11
N GLU A 116 -13.63 -3.89 -8.83
CA GLU A 116 -15.01 -3.54 -9.14
C GLU A 116 -15.16 -2.73 -10.44
N TYR A 117 -14.05 -2.32 -11.08
CA TYR A 117 -14.09 -1.46 -12.26
C TYR A 117 -14.41 -2.23 -13.55
N ASN A 118 -15.47 -1.80 -14.24
CA ASN A 118 -15.85 -2.36 -15.53
C ASN A 118 -15.17 -1.58 -16.66
N PHE A 119 -14.01 -2.05 -17.08
CA PHE A 119 -13.21 -1.47 -18.17
C PHE A 119 -13.92 -1.45 -19.53
N ASP A 120 -14.88 -2.34 -19.78
CA ASP A 120 -15.61 -2.35 -21.05
C ASP A 120 -16.67 -1.23 -21.10
N LYS A 121 -17.23 -0.88 -19.93
CA LYS A 121 -18.14 0.27 -19.77
C LYS A 121 -17.41 1.60 -19.66
N ALA A 122 -16.19 1.59 -19.11
CA ALA A 122 -15.30 2.74 -18.96
C ALA A 122 -16.03 4.03 -18.54
N LYS A 123 -16.54 4.04 -17.30
CA LYS A 123 -17.36 5.15 -16.80
C LYS A 123 -17.19 5.35 -15.31
N PHE A 124 -17.54 6.54 -14.83
CA PHE A 124 -17.55 6.83 -13.41
C PHE A 124 -18.50 5.92 -12.63
N SER A 125 -18.08 5.54 -11.43
CA SER A 125 -18.94 4.99 -10.39
C SER A 125 -18.42 5.42 -9.02
N LYS A 126 -19.31 5.59 -8.03
CA LYS A 126 -18.90 5.92 -6.66
C LYS A 126 -18.03 4.84 -5.99
N LYS A 127 -18.02 3.62 -6.53
CA LYS A 127 -17.27 2.49 -5.97
C LYS A 127 -15.85 2.38 -6.51
N THR A 128 -15.56 3.09 -7.59
CA THR A 128 -14.31 2.93 -8.37
C THR A 128 -13.64 4.27 -8.66
N GLY A 129 -14.21 5.36 -8.12
CA GLY A 129 -13.79 6.72 -8.41
C GLY A 129 -12.40 7.02 -7.87
N HIS A 130 -12.00 6.38 -6.76
CA HIS A 130 -10.66 6.59 -6.21
C HIS A 130 -9.62 5.88 -7.07
N PHE A 131 -9.88 4.63 -7.47
CA PHE A 131 -9.02 3.90 -8.41
C PHE A 131 -8.85 4.67 -9.71
N THR A 132 -9.94 5.10 -10.35
CA THR A 132 -9.85 5.78 -11.65
C THR A 132 -9.09 7.10 -11.57
N GLN A 133 -9.20 7.85 -10.46
CA GLN A 133 -8.36 9.04 -10.23
C GLN A 133 -6.88 8.66 -10.03
N LEU A 134 -6.61 7.60 -9.25
CA LEU A 134 -5.25 7.17 -8.93
C LEU A 134 -4.45 6.81 -10.21
N VAL A 135 -5.09 6.09 -11.14
CA VAL A 135 -4.47 5.61 -12.38
C VAL A 135 -4.74 6.48 -13.62
N TRP A 136 -5.39 7.63 -13.46
CA TRP A 136 -5.69 8.55 -14.57
C TRP A 136 -4.40 8.95 -15.29
N LYS A 137 -4.27 8.63 -16.58
CA LYS A 137 -3.01 8.78 -17.32
C LYS A 137 -2.52 10.21 -17.40
N ASP A 138 -3.42 11.14 -17.70
CA ASP A 138 -3.09 12.54 -17.89
C ASP A 138 -2.81 13.27 -16.57
N THR A 139 -3.15 12.69 -15.42
CA THR A 139 -2.70 13.22 -14.12
C THR A 139 -1.19 13.06 -14.01
N THR A 140 -0.48 14.13 -13.63
CA THR A 140 1.00 14.15 -13.60
C THR A 140 1.58 14.43 -12.22
N THR A 141 0.80 15.05 -11.34
CA THR A 141 1.24 15.41 -10.01
C THR A 141 0.18 15.13 -8.95
N VAL A 142 0.65 14.83 -7.74
CA VAL A 142 -0.17 14.63 -6.54
C VAL A 142 0.45 15.38 -5.36
N GLY A 143 -0.38 15.90 -4.47
CA GLY A 143 0.04 16.36 -3.15
C GLY A 143 -1.04 16.03 -2.13
N CYS A 144 -0.67 15.64 -0.93
CA CYS A 144 -1.62 15.17 0.07
C CYS A 144 -1.41 15.84 1.42
N GLY A 145 -2.49 15.99 2.17
CA GLY A 145 -2.53 16.40 3.55
C GLY A 145 -3.01 15.26 4.44
N ARG A 146 -2.72 15.35 5.75
CA ARG A 146 -3.20 14.40 6.75
C ARG A 146 -3.50 15.07 8.08
N LYS A 147 -4.49 14.54 8.79
CA LYS A 147 -4.87 15.02 10.12
C LYS A 147 -5.33 13.88 11.01
N LEU A 148 -4.96 13.91 12.29
CA LEU A 148 -5.46 12.95 13.26
C LEU A 148 -6.83 13.40 13.80
N CYS A 149 -7.86 12.59 13.56
CA CYS A 149 -9.25 12.88 13.86
C CYS A 149 -9.78 12.10 15.08
N GLY A 150 -8.97 12.00 16.14
CA GLY A 150 -9.32 11.28 17.37
C GLY A 150 -9.62 9.81 17.11
N GLU A 151 -10.76 9.33 17.59
CA GLU A 151 -11.21 7.94 17.43
C GLU A 151 -11.50 7.55 15.98
N LYS A 152 -11.76 8.52 15.09
CA LYS A 152 -11.91 8.26 13.64
C LYS A 152 -10.59 7.84 12.98
N GLY A 153 -9.45 8.05 13.65
CA GLY A 153 -8.14 7.74 13.11
C GLY A 153 -7.56 8.87 12.24
N TRP A 154 -6.59 8.51 11.41
CA TRP A 154 -5.98 9.45 10.45
C TRP A 154 -6.92 9.70 9.28
N TYR A 155 -7.10 10.97 8.94
CA TYR A 155 -7.78 11.43 7.73
C TYR A 155 -6.73 11.88 6.73
N LEU A 156 -6.72 11.25 5.56
CA LEU A 156 -5.87 11.53 4.40
C LEU A 156 -6.71 12.15 3.29
N VAL A 157 -6.20 13.24 2.73
CA VAL A 157 -6.75 13.92 1.54
C VAL A 157 -5.63 14.06 0.53
N CYS A 158 -5.84 13.57 -0.69
CA CYS A 158 -4.88 13.68 -1.78
C CYS A 158 -5.49 14.43 -2.96
N GLU A 159 -4.78 15.42 -3.45
CA GLU A 159 -5.15 16.29 -4.56
C GLU A 159 -4.30 15.96 -5.79
N TYR A 160 -4.93 15.94 -6.96
CA TYR A 160 -4.36 15.46 -8.22
C TYR A 160 -4.48 16.51 -9.32
N TRP A 161 -3.40 16.69 -10.09
CA TRP A 161 -3.39 17.61 -11.23
C TRP A 161 -2.65 17.08 -12.47
N PRO A 162 -3.22 17.27 -13.68
CA PRO A 162 -4.62 17.58 -13.98
C PRO A 162 -5.61 16.63 -13.29
N ARG A 163 -6.85 17.10 -13.05
CA ARG A 163 -7.88 16.28 -12.40
C ARG A 163 -8.29 15.10 -13.28
N GLY A 164 -8.53 13.96 -12.65
CA GLY A 164 -9.11 12.80 -13.32
C GLY A 164 -10.63 12.79 -13.25
N ASN A 165 -11.20 11.62 -13.56
CA ASN A 165 -12.64 11.36 -13.51
C ASN A 165 -13.47 12.32 -14.39
N VAL A 166 -12.92 12.75 -15.51
CA VAL A 166 -13.62 13.60 -16.48
C VAL A 166 -14.55 12.74 -17.34
N GLU A 167 -15.84 13.07 -17.34
CA GLU A 167 -16.84 12.34 -18.11
C GLU A 167 -16.48 12.30 -19.60
N GLY A 168 -16.59 11.11 -20.20
CA GLY A 168 -16.24 10.88 -21.60
C GLY A 168 -14.77 10.63 -21.91
N GLN A 169 -13.87 10.62 -20.91
CA GLN A 169 -12.42 10.36 -21.11
C GLN A 169 -11.92 9.05 -20.49
N PHE A 170 -12.76 8.34 -19.73
CA PHE A 170 -12.36 7.14 -18.97
C PHE A 170 -11.73 6.03 -19.81
N LYS A 171 -12.14 5.88 -21.08
CA LYS A 171 -11.68 4.78 -21.94
C LYS A 171 -10.21 4.95 -22.33
N GLU A 172 -9.80 6.19 -22.55
CA GLU A 172 -8.44 6.57 -22.92
C GLU A 172 -7.54 6.61 -21.67
N GLU A 173 -8.11 7.08 -20.55
CA GLU A 173 -7.41 7.44 -19.32
C GLU A 173 -7.23 6.30 -18.31
N VAL A 174 -8.07 5.25 -18.38
CA VAL A 174 -8.04 4.12 -17.43
C VAL A 174 -7.91 2.81 -18.20
N THR A 175 -6.68 2.31 -18.33
CA THR A 175 -6.39 1.06 -19.03
C THR A 175 -6.42 -0.16 -18.13
N LYS A 176 -6.67 -1.34 -18.71
CA LYS A 176 -6.53 -2.64 -18.03
C LYS A 176 -5.07 -2.86 -17.64
N GLU A 177 -4.86 -3.70 -16.63
CA GLU A 177 -3.53 -4.09 -16.18
C GLU A 177 -2.72 -4.74 -17.31
N GLU A 178 -1.43 -4.41 -17.42
CA GLU A 178 -0.52 -5.14 -18.28
C GLU A 178 -0.19 -6.49 -17.63
N GLY A 179 -0.62 -7.58 -18.27
CA GLY A 179 -0.35 -8.93 -17.76
C GLY A 179 1.13 -9.26 -17.86
N GLY A 180 1.89 -9.08 -16.78
CA GLY A 180 3.28 -9.55 -16.76
C GLY A 180 4.25 -8.91 -15.77
N ALA A 181 3.96 -8.92 -14.48
CA ALA A 181 4.95 -9.16 -13.41
C ALA A 181 4.17 -9.32 -12.11
N PHE A 182 4.50 -10.33 -11.30
CA PHE A 182 4.02 -10.40 -9.93
C PHE A 182 4.74 -9.31 -9.13
N SER A 183 4.26 -8.07 -9.25
CA SER A 183 4.77 -6.94 -8.46
C SER A 183 4.18 -7.08 -7.06
N THR A 184 5.02 -7.37 -6.08
CA THR A 184 4.56 -7.48 -4.69
C THR A 184 4.13 -6.10 -4.21
N LYS A 185 2.86 -5.98 -3.77
CA LYS A 185 2.33 -4.76 -3.15
C LYS A 185 3.28 -4.22 -2.08
N PRO A 186 3.54 -2.90 -2.04
CA PRO A 186 4.34 -2.30 -0.98
C PRO A 186 3.74 -2.64 0.40
N GLY A 187 4.49 -3.32 1.26
CA GLY A 187 4.03 -3.68 2.62
C GLY A 187 3.64 -5.15 2.81
N VAL A 188 3.55 -5.95 1.74
CA VAL A 188 3.47 -7.41 1.87
C VAL A 188 4.89 -7.95 2.05
N GLY A 189 5.29 -8.12 3.31
CA GLY A 189 6.55 -8.80 3.64
C GLY A 189 6.54 -10.22 3.05
N LEU A 190 7.41 -10.49 2.07
CA LEU A 190 7.72 -11.85 1.66
C LEU A 190 8.23 -12.60 2.91
N ALA A 191 7.43 -13.56 3.40
CA ALA A 191 7.94 -14.61 4.25
C ALA A 191 8.88 -15.47 3.40
N LEU A 192 10.13 -15.01 3.22
CA LEU A 192 11.22 -15.83 2.71
C LEU A 192 11.46 -16.92 3.75
N ILE A 193 10.84 -18.08 3.55
CA ILE A 193 11.28 -19.32 4.19
C ILE A 193 12.63 -19.65 3.56
N VAL A 194 13.71 -19.05 4.07
CA VAL A 194 15.07 -19.45 3.74
C VAL A 194 15.30 -20.77 4.47
N VAL A 195 15.06 -21.88 3.77
CA VAL A 195 15.56 -23.18 4.22
C VAL A 195 17.07 -23.17 3.98
N ILE A 196 17.83 -22.64 4.95
CA ILE A 196 19.28 -22.77 4.97
C ILE A 196 19.57 -24.26 5.23
N GLY A 197 19.76 -25.02 4.16
CA GLY A 197 20.37 -26.33 4.22
C GLY A 197 21.81 -26.18 4.70
N TYR A 198 22.06 -26.50 5.97
CA TYR A 198 23.42 -26.64 6.46
C TYR A 198 24.08 -27.84 5.76
N VAL A 199 25.08 -27.56 4.92
CA VAL A 199 26.12 -28.53 4.61
C VAL A 199 27.09 -28.52 5.79
N LEU A 200 26.98 -29.50 6.67
CA LEU A 200 27.97 -29.77 7.71
C LEU A 200 29.18 -30.45 7.07
N VAL A 201 30.28 -29.70 6.94
CA VAL A 201 31.62 -30.27 6.79
C VAL A 201 32.10 -30.64 8.19
N LEU A 202 32.27 -31.93 8.44
CA LEU A 202 32.82 -32.48 9.68
C LEU A 202 34.36 -32.34 9.69
N ILE A 203 34.91 -31.85 10.80
CA ILE A 203 36.15 -32.37 11.41
C ILE A 203 35.86 -32.56 12.90
#